data_AF-A0A3C7WBF4-F1
#
_entry.id   AF-A0A3C7WBF4-F1
#
_cell.length_a   1.000
_cell.length_b   1.000
_cell.length_c   1.000
_cell.angle_alpha   90.00
_cell.angle_beta   90.00
_cell.angle_gamma   90.00
#
_symmetry.space_group_name_H-M   'P 1'
#
loop_
_entity.id
_entity.type
_entity.pdbx_description
1 polymer ?
#
loop_
_entity_poly.entity_id
_entity_poly.type
_entity_poly.pdbx_seq_one_letter_code
_entity_poly.pdbx_strand_id
1 'polypeptide(L)' 'DPNNDRDLVALDAGHLFAPSVTSIGFRKGTFLRGYMYDFIEDFAPHLTRELVQEAFAARSRGEVEALFDHVDLPTY' A
#
# COMPACT_ATOMS: atom_id res chain seq x y z
N ASP A 1 0.44 1.32 21.76
CA ASP A 1 -0.97 0.92 21.95
C ASP A 1 -1.63 2.09 22.65
N PRO A 2 -2.73 2.65 22.13
CA PRO A 2 -3.38 3.81 22.76
C PRO A 2 -3.75 3.61 24.23
N ASN A 3 -3.83 2.38 24.73
CA ASN A 3 -3.99 2.08 26.15
C ASN A 3 -2.68 2.11 26.95
N ASN A 4 -1.55 1.84 26.32
CA ASN A 4 -0.22 1.81 26.95
C ASN A 4 0.55 3.13 26.80
N ASP A 5 0.14 4.01 25.88
CA ASP A 5 0.86 5.25 25.56
C ASP A 5 0.24 6.49 26.24
N ARG A 6 -0.57 6.29 27.29
CA ARG A 6 -1.39 7.35 27.94
C ARG A 6 -0.58 8.42 28.67
N ASP A 7 0.67 8.12 29.03
CA ASP A 7 1.61 9.03 29.68
C ASP A 7 2.56 9.73 28.70
N LEU A 8 2.43 9.46 27.40
CA LEU A 8 3.26 10.03 26.35
C LEU A 8 2.55 11.19 25.62
N VAL A 9 3.34 12.15 25.16
CA VAL A 9 2.88 13.25 24.29
C VAL A 9 3.49 13.06 22.91
N ALA A 10 2.65 12.83 21.90
CA ALA A 10 3.07 12.78 20.51
C ALA A 10 3.26 14.20 19.96
N LEU A 11 4.40 14.46 19.34
CA LEU A 11 4.69 15.69 18.63
C LEU A 11 4.75 15.40 17.13
N ASP A 12 4.04 16.20 16.34
CA ASP A 12 4.07 16.05 14.88
C ASP A 12 5.46 16.39 14.31
N ALA A 13 5.99 15.49 13.50
CA ALA A 13 7.25 15.66 12.78
C ALA A 13 7.08 15.52 11.26
N GLY A 14 5.84 15.47 10.74
CA GLY A 14 5.56 15.35 9.31
C GLY A 14 6.11 16.52 8.49
N HIS A 15 6.27 17.68 9.10
CA HIS A 15 6.90 18.85 8.48
C HIS A 15 8.44 18.78 8.41
N LEU A 16 9.07 17.84 9.13
CA LEU A 16 10.52 17.69 9.17
C LEU A 16 11.04 16.62 8.19
N PHE A 17 10.21 15.63 7.86
CA PHE A 17 10.61 14.47 7.07
C PHE A 17 9.61 14.18 5.95
N ALA A 18 10.11 13.65 4.82
CA ALA A 18 9.24 13.14 3.78
C ALA A 18 8.43 11.93 4.30
N PRO A 19 7.17 11.77 3.88
CA PRO A 19 6.36 10.63 4.28
C PRO A 19 6.97 9.33 3.75
N SER A 20 6.85 8.26 4.53
CA SER A 20 7.20 6.92 4.08
C SER A 20 5.97 6.27 3.42
N VAL A 21 6.20 5.55 2.33
CA VAL A 21 5.15 4.74 1.69
C VAL A 21 5.30 3.30 2.17
N THR A 22 4.23 2.75 2.74
CA THR A 22 4.14 1.31 3.05
C THR A 22 3.74 0.57 1.78
N SER A 23 4.46 -0.49 1.41
CA SER A 23 4.22 -1.24 0.19
C SER A 23 3.95 -2.71 0.47
N ILE A 24 3.08 -3.33 -0.34
CA ILE A 24 2.86 -4.77 -0.38
C ILE A 24 3.55 -5.36 -1.61
N GLY A 25 4.26 -6.47 -1.42
CA GLY A 25 5.04 -7.10 -2.47
C GLY A 25 4.72 -8.58 -2.59
N PHE A 26 4.54 -9.05 -3.83
CA PHE A 26 4.38 -10.46 -4.14
C PHE A 26 5.42 -10.91 -5.17
N ARG A 27 5.82 -12.17 -5.11
CA ARG A 27 6.76 -12.72 -6.09
C ARG A 27 6.08 -12.83 -7.47
N LYS A 28 6.74 -12.33 -8.51
CA LYS A 28 6.29 -12.46 -9.90
C LYS A 28 6.06 -13.94 -10.25
N GLY A 29 4.93 -14.23 -10.92
CA GLY A 29 4.51 -15.59 -11.26
C GLY A 29 3.78 -16.34 -10.13
N THR A 30 3.62 -15.74 -8.95
CA THR A 30 2.73 -16.29 -7.93
C THR A 30 1.29 -16.23 -8.43
N PHE A 31 0.58 -17.36 -8.32
CA PHE A 31 -0.86 -17.37 -8.56
C PHE A 31 -1.59 -16.83 -7.32
N LEU A 32 -2.13 -15.62 -7.43
CA LEU A 32 -2.95 -15.03 -6.37
C LEU A 32 -4.33 -15.71 -6.31
N ARG A 33 -4.72 -16.14 -5.11
CA ARG A 33 -6.03 -16.74 -4.84
C ARG A 33 -7.03 -15.67 -4.43
N GLY A 34 -8.33 -15.99 -4.48
CA GLY A 34 -9.42 -15.06 -4.13
C GLY A 34 -9.17 -14.31 -2.81
N TYR A 35 -8.97 -15.06 -1.72
CA TYR A 35 -8.69 -14.47 -0.40
C TYR A 35 -7.45 -13.57 -0.31
N MET A 36 -6.48 -13.74 -1.24
CA MET A 36 -5.30 -12.86 -1.28
C MET A 36 -5.69 -11.50 -1.84
N TYR A 37 -6.56 -11.45 -2.84
CA TYR A 37 -7.13 -10.19 -3.33
C TYR A 37 -7.96 -9.52 -2.25
N ASP A 38 -8.82 -10.28 -1.57
CA ASP A 38 -9.64 -9.75 -0.48
C ASP A 38 -8.76 -9.12 0.63
N PHE A 39 -7.66 -9.79 1.02
CA PHE A 39 -6.70 -9.24 1.97
C PHE A 39 -5.99 -7.97 1.47
N ILE A 40 -5.60 -7.92 0.19
CA ILE A 40 -4.92 -6.75 -0.39
C ILE A 40 -5.85 -5.54 -0.36
N GLU A 41 -7.10 -5.73 -0.75
CA GLU A 41 -8.11 -4.67 -0.79
C GLU A 41 -8.53 -4.22 0.62
N ASP A 42 -8.68 -5.15 1.57
CA ASP A 42 -8.93 -4.83 2.98
C ASP A 42 -7.78 -4.02 3.60
N PHE A 43 -6.54 -4.31 3.23
CA PHE A 43 -5.36 -3.60 3.72
C PHE A 43 -5.20 -2.22 3.05
N ALA A 44 -5.48 -2.13 1.76
CA ALA A 44 -5.30 -0.94 0.95
C ALA A 44 -6.46 -0.83 -0.06
N PRO A 45 -7.54 -0.07 0.28
CA PRO A 45 -8.77 -0.04 -0.51
C PRO A 45 -8.64 0.42 -1.96
N HIS A 46 -7.54 1.11 -2.31
CA HIS A 46 -7.23 1.52 -3.67
C HIS A 46 -6.64 0.38 -4.52
N LEU A 47 -6.18 -0.71 -3.92
CA LEU A 47 -5.61 -1.88 -4.59
C LEU A 47 -6.71 -2.88 -4.96
N THR A 48 -7.64 -2.46 -5.82
CA THR A 48 -8.72 -3.34 -6.29
C THR A 48 -8.16 -4.55 -7.02
N ARG A 49 -8.95 -5.62 -7.10
CA ARG A 49 -8.57 -6.84 -7.80
C ARG A 49 -8.09 -6.58 -9.24
N GLU A 50 -8.75 -5.70 -9.96
CA GLU A 50 -8.40 -5.32 -11.34
C GLU A 50 -7.02 -4.64 -11.39
N LEU A 51 -6.80 -3.64 -10.53
CA LEU A 51 -5.54 -2.90 -10.48
C LEU A 51 -4.36 -3.81 -10.11
N VAL A 52 -4.57 -4.73 -9.15
CA VAL A 52 -3.56 -5.72 -8.76
C VAL A 52 -3.24 -6.68 -9.91
N GLN A 53 -4.23 -7.07 -10.71
CA GLN A 53 -4.01 -7.92 -11.88
C GLN A 53 -3.20 -7.19 -12.96
N GLU A 54 -3.49 -5.92 -13.22
CA GLU A 54 -2.72 -5.07 -14.15
C GLU A 54 -1.27 -4.92 -13.67
N ALA A 55 -1.07 -4.62 -12.39
CA ALA A 55 0.25 -4.52 -11.79
C ALA A 55 1.04 -5.84 -11.88
N PHE A 56 0.38 -6.99 -11.76
CA PHE A 56 1.01 -8.31 -11.94
C PHE A 56 1.38 -8.63 -13.39
N ALA A 57 0.61 -8.10 -14.36
CA ALA A 57 0.85 -8.27 -15.78
C ALA A 57 1.98 -7.34 -16.30
N ALA A 58 2.27 -6.26 -15.58
CA ALA A 58 3.34 -5.33 -15.89
C ALA A 58 4.71 -6.03 -16.00
N ARG A 59 5.50 -5.58 -16.97
CA ARG A 59 6.79 -6.19 -17.33
C ARG A 59 7.96 -5.57 -16.58
N SER A 60 7.78 -4.35 -16.09
CA SER A 60 8.82 -3.57 -15.43
C SER A 60 8.27 -2.81 -14.23
N ARG A 61 9.17 -2.37 -13.35
CA ARG A 61 8.82 -1.52 -12.21
C ARG A 61 8.24 -0.17 -12.64
N GLY A 62 8.75 0.41 -13.73
CA GLY A 62 8.24 1.69 -14.26
C GLY A 62 6.80 1.61 -14.78
N GLU A 63 6.42 0.47 -15.37
CA GLU A 63 5.01 0.23 -15.76
C GLU A 63 4.10 0.15 -14.53
N VAL A 64 4.56 -0.48 -13.45
CA VAL A 64 3.81 -0.52 -12.18
C VAL A 64 3.68 0.88 -11.60
N GLU A 65 4.77 1.65 -11.53
CA GLU A 65 4.73 3.03 -11.02
C GLU A 65 3.74 3.91 -11.80
N ALA A 66 3.74 3.83 -13.13
CA ALA A 66 2.80 4.55 -13.98
C ALA A 66 1.32 4.20 -13.73
N LEU A 67 1.02 2.96 -13.33
CA LEU A 67 -0.34 2.56 -12.93
C LEU A 67 -0.81 3.26 -11.65
N PHE A 68 0.12 3.71 -10.79
CA PHE A 68 -0.18 4.33 -9.51
C PHE A 68 -0.02 5.86 -9.49
N ASP A 69 0.49 6.47 -10.56
CA ASP A 69 0.72 7.93 -10.65
C ASP A 69 -0.52 8.80 -10.40
N HIS A 70 -1.72 8.23 -10.57
CA HIS A 70 -3.01 8.91 -10.42
C HIS A 70 -3.81 8.43 -9.21
N VAL A 71 -3.18 7.66 -8.31
CA VAL A 71 -3.80 7.13 -7.10
C VAL A 71 -3.37 7.96 -5.90
N ASP A 72 -4.33 8.63 -5.26
CA ASP A 72 -4.09 9.30 -3.98
C ASP A 72 -3.98 8.26 -2.86
N LEU A 73 -2.81 8.22 -2.21
CA LEU A 73 -2.57 7.30 -1.11
C LEU A 73 -3.13 7.84 0.22
N PRO A 74 -3.75 6.98 1.05
CA PRO A 74 -4.20 7.39 2.38
C PRO A 74 -3.02 7.72 3.30
N THR A 75 -3.20 8.74 4.14
CA THR A 75 -2.27 9.12 5.22
C THR A 75 -2.86 8.72 6.57
N TYR A 76 -2.06 8.07 7.42
CA TYR A 76 -2.46 7.59 8.75
C TYR A 76 -1.56 8.14 9.86
#